data_AF-A0A348AM47-F1
#
_entry.id   AF-A0A348AM47-F1
#
_cell.length_a   1.000
_cell.length_b   1.000
_cell.length_c   1.000
_cell.angle_alpha   90.00
_cell.angle_beta   90.00
_cell.angle_gamma   90.00
#
_symmetry.space_group_name_H-M   'P 1'
#
loop_
_entity.id
_entity.type
_entity.pdbx_description
1 polymer ?
#
loop_
_entity_poly.entity_id
_entity_poly.type
_entity_poly.pdbx_seq_one_letter_code
_entity_poly.pdbx_strand_id
1 'polypeptide(L)'
;MKDKTGSIHILSRRSFLQLALGTAAAMAFDPATAFAALPVGKYLDNVKFVVLSDTHYYDPSLGTTGPAFEAYLAQDRKMLAESKTTLESVINAIKKSDAQFVIVCGDLTKDGEYLCHQKFADYMRELAQAGKPVYVINGNHDIDCPNAYSYSGSTKTRVPNTSGSEFKRIYNECGYNKAIAVDPNSLSYVVEPAKGLRLVAMDSCVYGATRGSFTTDRLNWIKNQIKASVAEGKTVIGMMHHGIVPHFSAQPQFWGEYVVENYDQVAKELSSLGMKIVFTGHFHAQDIAEKQITGANGDFLIDVETGSLVTYPIPYRYVEFSPDRKKLRTISQRVTTTAYNTGNVDFQTYAKNFTANNMKDLLIQYLAILLRGSYPTYTDAQLTAMATGYAATKITPSLTVSDIFIAAMIAHYQGDENPDSQTRSIYQSLASSSDATVRMMGQYLVSIGTESLLADNNNVIDLVTGKSLQTF
;
A
#
# COMPACT_ATOMS: atom_id res chain seq x y z
N MET A 1 -43.77 -27.51 -59.25
CA MET A 1 -43.62 -26.07 -59.54
C MET A 1 -42.25 -25.64 -59.05
N LYS A 2 -41.34 -25.41 -60.00
CA LYS A 2 -40.06 -24.68 -60.00
C LYS A 2 -39.10 -24.89 -58.80
N ASP A 3 -38.01 -25.66 -58.95
CA ASP A 3 -36.69 -25.30 -59.56
C ASP A 3 -35.92 -24.27 -58.70
N LYS A 4 -34.66 -24.40 -58.27
CA LYS A 4 -33.40 -25.01 -58.78
C LYS A 4 -32.41 -25.11 -57.59
N THR A 5 -31.68 -26.20 -57.28
CA THR A 5 -30.47 -26.81 -57.89
C THR A 5 -29.22 -25.92 -58.03
N GLY A 6 -28.08 -26.44 -57.57
CA GLY A 6 -26.70 -26.01 -57.91
C GLY A 6 -25.73 -26.29 -56.76
N SER A 7 -25.28 -27.53 -56.50
CA SER A 7 -24.32 -28.38 -57.23
C SER A 7 -22.87 -27.88 -57.23
N ILE A 8 -22.05 -28.72 -56.58
CA ILE A 8 -20.59 -28.80 -56.51
C ILE A 8 -20.00 -29.02 -57.92
N HIS A 9 -18.85 -28.39 -58.22
CA HIS A 9 -17.95 -28.89 -59.27
C HIS A 9 -16.47 -28.72 -58.91
N ILE A 10 -15.77 -29.86 -58.99
CA ILE A 10 -14.33 -30.08 -58.98
C ILE A 10 -13.80 -29.97 -60.42
N LEU A 11 -12.66 -29.30 -60.66
CA LEU A 11 -11.74 -29.48 -61.80
C LEU A 11 -10.34 -29.01 -61.32
N SER A 12 -9.31 -29.84 -61.10
CA SER A 12 -8.50 -30.74 -61.94
C SER A 12 -7.35 -30.08 -62.72
N ARG A 13 -6.16 -30.66 -62.52
CA ARG A 13 -4.80 -30.34 -63.04
C ARG A 13 -4.65 -30.27 -64.56
N ARG A 14 -3.73 -29.41 -65.04
CA ARG A 14 -2.57 -29.67 -65.97
C ARG A 14 -2.10 -28.34 -66.60
N SER A 15 -0.90 -27.86 -66.23
CA SER A 15 0.37 -28.01 -66.97
C SER A 15 0.60 -26.93 -68.03
N PHE A 16 1.64 -26.11 -67.91
CA PHE A 16 2.61 -25.88 -69.00
C PHE A 16 3.93 -25.30 -68.47
N LEU A 17 5.00 -25.84 -69.04
CA LEU A 17 6.41 -25.74 -68.74
C LEU A 17 7.00 -24.45 -69.36
N GLN A 18 7.94 -23.78 -68.69
CA GLN A 18 9.09 -23.21 -69.40
C GLN A 18 10.34 -23.16 -68.51
N LEU A 19 11.41 -23.63 -69.14
CA LEU A 19 12.69 -24.07 -68.63
C LEU A 19 13.73 -22.97 -68.92
N ALA A 20 14.59 -22.64 -67.96
CA ALA A 20 15.92 -22.10 -68.25
C ALA A 20 16.92 -22.65 -67.21
N LEU A 21 17.94 -23.32 -67.76
CA LEU A 21 18.99 -24.09 -67.10
C LEU A 21 20.17 -23.23 -66.63
N GLY A 22 20.89 -23.76 -65.63
CA GLY A 22 22.30 -23.49 -65.33
C GLY A 22 22.49 -22.77 -64.01
N THR A 23 23.21 -23.26 -62.99
CA THR A 23 24.32 -24.22 -62.94
C THR A 23 24.35 -24.90 -61.56
N ALA A 24 24.78 -26.16 -61.55
CA ALA A 24 24.96 -26.94 -60.34
C ALA A 24 26.24 -26.54 -59.59
N ALA A 25 26.13 -26.34 -58.28
CA ALA A 25 27.20 -26.59 -57.33
C ALA A 25 26.63 -27.51 -56.25
N ALA A 26 27.02 -28.78 -56.30
CA ALA A 26 26.81 -29.70 -55.20
C ALA A 26 27.74 -29.27 -54.06
N MET A 27 27.18 -28.83 -52.94
CA MET A 27 27.87 -28.76 -51.67
C MET A 27 27.11 -29.59 -50.64
N ALA A 28 27.90 -30.32 -49.87
CA ALA A 28 27.52 -31.38 -48.95
C ALA A 28 26.44 -30.95 -47.94
N PHE A 29 25.58 -31.90 -47.58
CA PHE A 29 24.74 -31.81 -46.40
C PHE A 29 25.64 -31.79 -45.15
N ASP A 30 25.66 -30.65 -44.45
CA ASP A 30 26.13 -30.55 -43.07
C ASP A 30 24.90 -30.64 -42.13
N PRO A 31 24.78 -31.66 -41.26
CA PRO A 31 23.71 -31.76 -40.28
C PRO A 31 24.00 -30.84 -39.09
N ALA A 32 24.08 -29.53 -39.35
CA ALA A 32 24.23 -28.48 -38.35
C ALA A 32 23.55 -27.19 -38.82
N THR A 33 22.30 -27.26 -39.28
CA THR A 33 21.45 -26.06 -39.31
C THR A 33 20.87 -25.86 -37.92
N ALA A 34 21.69 -25.21 -37.08
CA ALA A 34 21.20 -24.51 -35.92
C ALA A 34 20.01 -23.64 -36.36
N PHE A 35 18.87 -23.84 -35.70
CA PHE A 35 17.85 -22.81 -35.64
C PHE A 35 18.56 -21.55 -35.16
N ALA A 36 18.76 -20.58 -36.05
CA ALA A 36 19.18 -19.25 -35.65
C ALA A 36 18.05 -18.73 -34.77
N ALA A 37 18.24 -18.86 -33.46
CA ALA A 37 17.41 -18.23 -32.47
C ALA A 37 17.31 -16.76 -32.87
N LEU A 38 16.09 -16.29 -33.08
CA LEU A 38 15.79 -14.86 -33.04
C LEU A 38 16.53 -14.30 -31.83
N PRO A 39 17.20 -13.13 -31.95
CA PRO A 39 17.86 -12.54 -30.80
C PRO A 39 16.80 -12.47 -29.70
N VAL A 40 17.05 -13.21 -28.60
CA VAL A 40 16.29 -13.06 -27.37
C VAL A 40 16.38 -11.58 -27.08
N GLY A 41 15.28 -10.85 -27.32
CA GLY A 41 15.21 -9.44 -26.98
C GLY A 41 15.69 -9.35 -25.54
N LYS A 42 16.75 -8.56 -25.32
CA LYS A 42 17.37 -8.35 -24.01
C LYS A 42 16.24 -8.35 -22.97
N TYR A 43 16.25 -9.33 -22.07
CA TYR A 43 15.35 -9.29 -20.93
C TYR A 43 15.51 -7.89 -20.31
N LEU A 44 14.41 -7.20 -20.01
CA LEU A 44 14.55 -6.00 -19.17
C LEU A 44 15.17 -6.48 -17.87
N ASP A 45 16.43 -6.12 -17.64
CA ASP A 45 17.24 -6.76 -16.59
C ASP A 45 16.61 -6.49 -15.20
N ASN A 46 15.97 -5.33 -14.96
CA ASN A 46 15.33 -4.99 -13.69
C ASN A 46 13.80 -5.09 -13.73
N VAL A 47 13.18 -5.47 -12.61
CA VAL A 47 11.72 -5.33 -12.42
C VAL A 47 11.45 -4.09 -11.62
N LYS A 48 10.69 -3.16 -12.21
CA LYS A 48 10.35 -1.87 -11.59
C LYS A 48 8.84 -1.71 -11.50
N PHE A 49 8.33 -1.29 -10.37
CA PHE A 49 6.90 -1.08 -10.15
C PHE A 49 6.66 0.07 -9.19
N VAL A 50 5.39 0.48 -9.09
CA VAL A 50 4.94 1.50 -8.15
C VAL A 50 4.08 0.86 -7.07
N VAL A 51 4.24 1.31 -5.83
CA VAL A 51 3.41 0.97 -4.69
C VAL A 51 2.63 2.20 -4.29
N LEU A 52 1.31 2.03 -4.20
CA LEU A 52 0.36 2.98 -3.61
C LEU A 52 -0.28 2.32 -2.39
N SER A 53 -0.76 3.13 -1.45
CA SER A 53 -1.66 2.68 -0.40
C SER A 53 -2.56 3.82 0.05
N ASP A 54 -3.65 3.48 0.73
CA ASP A 54 -4.47 4.42 1.49
C ASP A 54 -4.84 5.65 0.65
N THR A 55 -5.30 5.38 -0.57
CA THR A 55 -5.65 6.45 -1.50
C THR A 55 -6.92 7.17 -1.06
N HIS A 56 -7.77 6.48 -0.27
CA HIS A 56 -9.01 6.99 0.33
C HIS A 56 -9.81 7.84 -0.68
N TYR A 57 -9.88 7.38 -1.92
CA TYR A 57 -10.49 8.16 -2.99
C TYR A 57 -11.95 8.44 -2.66
N TYR A 58 -12.31 9.72 -2.70
CA TYR A 58 -13.66 10.20 -2.51
C TYR A 58 -14.10 11.04 -3.71
N ASP A 59 -15.17 10.63 -4.39
CA ASP A 59 -15.66 11.32 -5.58
C ASP A 59 -16.33 12.66 -5.19
N PRO A 60 -15.89 13.81 -5.74
CA PRO A 60 -16.44 15.11 -5.36
C PRO A 60 -17.94 15.29 -5.61
N SER A 61 -18.56 14.47 -6.48
CA SER A 61 -20.01 14.49 -6.68
C SER A 61 -20.81 14.01 -5.46
N LEU A 62 -20.16 13.32 -4.52
CA LEU A 62 -20.72 12.98 -3.22
C LEU A 62 -20.59 14.14 -2.21
N GLY A 63 -20.03 15.27 -2.60
CA GLY A 63 -19.97 16.50 -1.81
C GLY A 63 -18.76 16.59 -0.88
N THR A 64 -17.93 17.60 -1.12
CA THR A 64 -16.67 17.89 -0.41
C THR A 64 -16.68 19.27 0.25
N THR A 65 -17.85 19.85 0.48
CA THR A 65 -18.02 21.17 1.11
C THR A 65 -19.28 21.22 1.97
N GLY A 66 -19.34 22.23 2.84
CA GLY A 66 -20.50 22.53 3.67
C GLY A 66 -20.45 21.90 5.05
N PRO A 67 -21.33 22.36 5.97
CA PRO A 67 -21.21 22.06 7.40
C PRO A 67 -21.14 20.57 7.76
N ALA A 68 -21.87 19.69 7.04
CA ALA A 68 -21.83 18.26 7.33
C ALA A 68 -20.50 17.61 6.96
N PHE A 69 -19.88 18.04 5.86
CA PHE A 69 -18.56 17.55 5.44
C PHE A 69 -17.45 18.12 6.32
N GLU A 70 -17.52 19.41 6.64
CA GLU A 70 -16.59 20.08 7.55
C GLU A 70 -16.61 19.47 8.96
N ALA A 71 -17.81 19.14 9.47
CA ALA A 71 -17.95 18.44 10.75
C ALA A 71 -17.33 17.04 10.74
N TYR A 72 -17.37 16.33 9.60
CA TYR A 72 -16.65 15.08 9.44
C TYR A 72 -15.13 15.30 9.43
N LEU A 73 -14.64 16.24 8.60
CA LEU A 73 -13.21 16.51 8.48
C LEU A 73 -12.58 16.99 9.78
N ALA A 74 -13.32 17.68 10.65
CA ALA A 74 -12.82 18.08 11.97
C ALA A 74 -12.37 16.90 12.85
N GLN A 75 -12.77 15.66 12.51
CA GLN A 75 -12.41 14.44 13.21
C GLN A 75 -11.52 13.52 12.37
N ASP A 76 -11.00 13.99 11.24
CA ASP A 76 -10.23 13.19 10.31
C ASP A 76 -9.00 13.97 9.80
N ARG A 77 -7.84 13.32 9.79
CA ARG A 77 -6.59 13.88 9.25
C ARG A 77 -6.50 13.78 7.73
N LYS A 78 -7.41 13.04 7.09
CA LYS A 78 -7.41 12.75 5.65
C LYS A 78 -7.89 13.96 4.83
N MET A 79 -7.11 14.33 3.82
CA MET A 79 -7.37 15.39 2.83
C MET A 79 -8.36 14.91 1.75
N LEU A 80 -9.60 14.65 2.15
CA LEU A 80 -10.62 14.04 1.28
C LEU A 80 -11.16 14.97 0.19
N ALA A 81 -11.11 16.30 0.40
CA ALA A 81 -11.50 17.23 -0.66
C ALA A 81 -10.46 17.24 -1.81
N GLU A 82 -9.22 16.91 -1.48
CA GLU A 82 -8.06 16.88 -2.35
C GLU A 82 -7.83 15.50 -3.00
N SER A 83 -8.47 14.43 -2.48
CA SER A 83 -8.18 13.03 -2.84
C SER A 83 -8.20 12.76 -4.34
N LYS A 84 -9.13 13.41 -5.07
CA LYS A 84 -9.22 13.27 -6.53
C LYS A 84 -8.00 13.85 -7.22
N THR A 85 -7.62 15.08 -6.90
CA THR A 85 -6.56 15.77 -7.62
C THR A 85 -5.18 15.29 -7.19
N THR A 86 -5.02 14.76 -5.97
CA THR A 86 -3.78 14.06 -5.56
C THR A 86 -3.62 12.75 -6.31
N LEU A 87 -4.69 11.94 -6.41
CA LEU A 87 -4.69 10.72 -7.22
C LEU A 87 -4.37 11.03 -8.69
N GLU A 88 -5.03 12.00 -9.30
CA GLU A 88 -4.76 12.41 -10.70
C GLU A 88 -3.29 12.81 -10.94
N SER A 89 -2.67 13.55 -10.01
CA SER A 89 -1.24 13.87 -10.06
C SER A 89 -0.37 12.61 -10.08
N VAL A 90 -0.66 11.64 -9.21
CA VAL A 90 0.09 10.37 -9.14
C VAL A 90 -0.13 9.53 -10.38
N ILE A 91 -1.37 9.37 -10.84
CA ILE A 91 -1.69 8.63 -12.08
C ILE A 91 -0.92 9.20 -13.26
N ASN A 92 -0.88 10.53 -13.41
CA ASN A 92 -0.13 11.20 -14.47
C ASN A 92 1.39 11.00 -14.36
N ALA A 93 1.94 10.97 -13.15
CA ALA A 93 3.35 10.68 -12.93
C ALA A 93 3.68 9.22 -13.30
N ILE A 94 2.85 8.26 -12.89
CA ILE A 94 3.04 6.83 -13.18
C ILE A 94 2.97 6.56 -14.69
N LYS A 95 2.01 7.16 -15.41
CA LYS A 95 1.88 7.04 -16.87
C LYS A 95 3.17 7.42 -17.61
N LYS A 96 3.93 8.38 -17.08
CA LYS A 96 5.19 8.88 -17.66
C LYS A 96 6.43 8.11 -17.18
N SER A 97 6.29 7.24 -16.19
CA SER A 97 7.40 6.48 -15.63
C SER A 97 7.73 5.23 -16.46
N ASP A 98 8.88 4.64 -16.17
CA ASP A 98 9.35 3.35 -16.68
C ASP A 98 8.87 2.15 -15.84
N ALA A 99 8.01 2.36 -14.84
CA ALA A 99 7.44 1.27 -14.03
C ALA A 99 6.68 0.27 -14.93
N GLN A 100 6.77 -1.02 -14.64
CA GLN A 100 6.16 -2.07 -15.44
C GLN A 100 4.73 -2.40 -14.97
N PHE A 101 4.44 -2.19 -13.69
CA PHE A 101 3.12 -2.39 -13.09
C PHE A 101 2.95 -1.54 -11.82
N VAL A 102 1.75 -1.55 -11.26
CA VAL A 102 1.39 -0.87 -10.01
C VAL A 102 0.73 -1.86 -9.05
N ILE A 103 1.05 -1.76 -7.76
CA ILE A 103 0.31 -2.42 -6.69
C ILE A 103 -0.35 -1.38 -5.77
N VAL A 104 -1.54 -1.68 -5.24
CA VAL A 104 -2.27 -0.81 -4.31
C VAL A 104 -2.67 -1.59 -3.06
N CYS A 105 -2.15 -1.19 -1.90
CA CYS A 105 -2.20 -1.92 -0.63
C CYS A 105 -3.42 -1.58 0.24
N GLY A 106 -4.62 -1.58 -0.35
CA GLY A 106 -5.86 -1.35 0.39
C GLY A 106 -6.21 0.11 0.61
N ASP A 107 -7.38 0.31 1.23
CA ASP A 107 -8.05 1.60 1.45
C ASP A 107 -8.08 2.42 0.17
N LEU A 108 -8.67 1.79 -0.85
CA LEU A 108 -8.83 2.37 -2.18
C LEU A 108 -9.80 3.55 -2.14
N THR A 109 -10.82 3.48 -1.29
CA THR A 109 -11.84 4.51 -1.12
C THR A 109 -11.96 4.94 0.34
N LYS A 110 -12.60 6.07 0.59
CA LYS A 110 -12.78 6.64 1.93
C LYS A 110 -13.51 5.68 2.87
N ASP A 111 -14.69 5.20 2.47
CA ASP A 111 -15.55 4.34 3.31
C ASP A 111 -16.38 3.36 2.43
N GLY A 112 -15.77 2.83 1.37
CA GLY A 112 -16.34 1.74 0.59
C GLY A 112 -17.52 2.16 -0.27
N GLU A 113 -17.69 3.47 -0.52
CA GLU A 113 -18.77 3.97 -1.36
C GLU A 113 -18.67 3.34 -2.75
N TYR A 114 -19.75 2.68 -3.20
CA TYR A 114 -19.76 1.93 -4.46
C TYR A 114 -19.38 2.82 -5.65
N LEU A 115 -19.85 4.08 -5.66
CA LEU A 115 -19.47 5.05 -6.69
C LEU A 115 -17.96 5.35 -6.66
N CYS A 116 -17.38 5.56 -5.48
CA CYS A 116 -15.94 5.82 -5.34
C CYS A 116 -15.12 4.64 -5.87
N HIS A 117 -15.53 3.40 -5.58
CA HIS A 117 -14.85 2.22 -6.13
C HIS A 117 -14.93 2.15 -7.65
N GLN A 118 -16.10 2.43 -8.25
CA GLN A 118 -16.24 2.47 -9.71
C GLN A 118 -15.31 3.50 -10.35
N LYS A 119 -15.23 4.69 -9.75
CA LYS A 119 -14.40 5.81 -10.22
C LYS A 119 -12.90 5.56 -10.02
N PHE A 120 -12.52 4.99 -8.88
CA PHE A 120 -11.15 4.57 -8.65
C PHE A 120 -10.72 3.50 -9.67
N ALA A 121 -11.61 2.54 -9.97
CA ALA A 121 -11.35 1.54 -11.00
C ALA A 121 -11.22 2.13 -12.43
N ASP A 122 -11.90 3.25 -12.73
CA ASP A 122 -11.66 4.00 -13.98
C ASP A 122 -10.19 4.46 -14.07
N TYR A 123 -9.65 5.09 -13.02
CA TYR A 123 -8.24 5.51 -12.99
C TYR A 123 -7.26 4.32 -13.11
N MET A 124 -7.57 3.18 -12.49
CA MET A 124 -6.74 1.98 -12.62
C MET A 124 -6.77 1.42 -14.05
N ARG A 125 -7.93 1.48 -14.73
CA ARG A 125 -8.04 1.12 -16.15
C ARG A 125 -7.25 2.06 -17.04
N GLU A 126 -7.20 3.36 -16.74
CA GLU A 126 -6.35 4.30 -17.47
C GLU A 126 -4.85 3.96 -17.34
N LEU A 127 -4.38 3.54 -16.17
CA LEU A 127 -3.01 3.05 -16.00
C LEU A 127 -2.76 1.79 -16.81
N ALA A 128 -3.68 0.82 -16.76
CA ALA A 128 -3.56 -0.41 -17.53
C ALA A 128 -3.50 -0.15 -19.04
N GLN A 129 -4.32 0.77 -19.55
CA GLN A 129 -4.30 1.22 -20.95
C GLN A 129 -2.99 1.93 -21.32
N ALA A 130 -2.34 2.61 -20.37
CA ALA A 130 -1.00 3.18 -20.54
C ALA A 130 0.13 2.14 -20.40
N GLY A 131 -0.19 0.83 -20.41
CA GLY A 131 0.79 -0.24 -20.32
C GLY A 131 1.29 -0.51 -18.90
N LYS A 132 0.56 -0.08 -17.86
CA LYS A 132 0.87 -0.28 -16.45
C LYS A 132 -0.23 -1.13 -15.80
N PRO A 133 -0.21 -2.46 -15.91
CA PRO A 133 -1.15 -3.32 -15.20
C PRO A 133 -1.19 -2.99 -13.71
N VAL A 134 -2.38 -3.01 -13.12
CA VAL A 134 -2.60 -2.70 -11.71
C VAL A 134 -3.03 -3.95 -10.97
N TYR A 135 -2.55 -4.12 -9.74
CA TYR A 135 -2.97 -5.17 -8.81
C TYR A 135 -3.41 -4.52 -7.50
N VAL A 136 -4.64 -4.79 -7.07
CA VAL A 136 -5.22 -4.18 -5.86
C VAL A 136 -5.58 -5.24 -4.83
N ILE A 137 -5.43 -4.91 -3.56
CA ILE A 137 -6.10 -5.62 -2.46
C ILE A 137 -6.98 -4.62 -1.70
N ASN A 138 -7.92 -5.11 -0.90
CA ASN A 138 -8.79 -4.30 -0.06
C ASN A 138 -8.10 -3.85 1.23
N GLY A 139 -8.52 -2.71 1.77
CA GLY A 139 -8.27 -2.29 3.15
C GLY A 139 -9.53 -2.35 4.01
N ASN A 140 -9.43 -1.86 5.24
CA ASN A 140 -10.50 -1.95 6.22
C ASN A 140 -11.68 -1.01 5.91
N HIS A 141 -11.47 0.01 5.07
CA HIS A 141 -12.52 0.92 4.64
C HIS A 141 -13.27 0.47 3.36
N ASP A 142 -12.79 -0.53 2.64
CA ASP A 142 -13.31 -0.83 1.29
C ASP A 142 -14.56 -1.72 1.29
N ILE A 143 -14.67 -2.69 2.21
CA ILE A 143 -15.68 -3.75 2.15
C ILE A 143 -16.72 -3.62 3.25
N ASP A 144 -17.99 -3.60 2.86
CA ASP A 144 -19.16 -3.57 3.74
C ASP A 144 -19.06 -2.46 4.82
N CYS A 145 -18.37 -1.36 4.50
CA CYS A 145 -18.14 -0.30 5.46
C CYS A 145 -19.47 0.37 5.84
N PRO A 146 -19.76 0.54 7.14
CA PRO A 146 -21.01 1.15 7.60
C PRO A 146 -21.05 2.68 7.40
N ASN A 147 -19.96 3.30 6.94
CA ASN A 147 -19.78 4.75 6.90
C ASN A 147 -19.73 5.34 5.48
N ALA A 148 -20.29 4.67 4.49
CA ALA A 148 -20.49 5.21 3.15
C ALA A 148 -21.54 6.34 3.15
N TYR A 149 -21.12 7.60 2.92
CA TYR A 149 -22.00 8.77 2.94
C TYR A 149 -21.70 9.77 1.83
N SER A 150 -22.72 10.54 1.46
CA SER A 150 -22.61 11.80 0.75
C SER A 150 -22.99 12.98 1.66
N TYR A 151 -22.53 14.17 1.30
CA TYR A 151 -22.70 15.40 2.05
C TYR A 151 -23.29 16.50 1.17
N SER A 152 -24.28 17.23 1.70
CA SER A 152 -24.87 18.39 1.04
C SER A 152 -25.35 19.39 2.08
N GLY A 153 -24.70 20.55 2.15
CA GLY A 153 -24.96 21.54 3.19
C GLY A 153 -24.80 20.93 4.59
N SER A 154 -25.86 20.98 5.40
CA SER A 154 -25.91 20.39 6.74
C SER A 154 -26.39 18.92 6.76
N THR A 155 -26.63 18.31 5.60
CA THR A 155 -27.17 16.95 5.50
C THR A 155 -26.10 15.93 5.17
N LYS A 156 -26.11 14.81 5.90
CA LYS A 156 -25.30 13.61 5.64
C LYS A 156 -26.24 12.47 5.25
N THR A 157 -26.04 11.87 4.07
CA THR A 157 -26.95 10.87 3.47
C THR A 157 -26.21 9.57 3.20
N ARG A 158 -26.73 8.43 3.65
CA ARG A 158 -26.11 7.13 3.33
C ARG A 158 -26.14 6.90 1.83
N VAL A 159 -25.03 6.37 1.30
CA VAL A 159 -24.95 5.89 -0.09
C VAL A 159 -24.62 4.40 -0.09
N PRO A 160 -24.84 3.68 -1.21
CA PRO A 160 -24.49 2.27 -1.28
C PRO A 160 -23.01 2.03 -0.97
N ASN A 161 -22.74 1.03 -0.13
CA ASN A 161 -21.41 0.50 0.11
C ASN A 161 -21.10 -0.66 -0.86
N THR A 162 -19.91 -1.24 -0.76
CA THR A 162 -19.42 -2.28 -1.68
C THR A 162 -19.20 -3.60 -0.94
N SER A 163 -19.86 -4.67 -1.41
CA SER A 163 -19.60 -6.02 -0.91
C SER A 163 -18.32 -6.62 -1.50
N GLY A 164 -17.78 -7.67 -0.86
CA GLY A 164 -16.60 -8.37 -1.39
C GLY A 164 -16.80 -8.94 -2.80
N SER A 165 -18.02 -9.37 -3.14
CA SER A 165 -18.34 -9.86 -4.50
C SER A 165 -18.32 -8.74 -5.54
N GLU A 166 -18.80 -7.55 -5.17
CA GLU A 166 -18.78 -6.37 -6.02
C GLU A 166 -17.37 -5.84 -6.19
N PHE A 167 -16.56 -5.85 -5.12
CA PHE A 167 -15.15 -5.49 -5.18
C PHE A 167 -14.41 -6.35 -6.22
N LYS A 168 -14.55 -7.69 -6.16
CA LYS A 168 -13.98 -8.60 -7.18
C LYS A 168 -14.44 -8.26 -8.60
N ARG A 169 -15.71 -7.89 -8.77
CA ARG A 169 -16.28 -7.54 -10.07
C ARG A 169 -15.75 -6.19 -10.59
N ILE A 170 -15.72 -5.17 -9.75
CA ILE A 170 -15.22 -3.81 -10.08
C ILE A 170 -13.74 -3.88 -10.45
N TYR A 171 -12.95 -4.61 -9.66
CA TYR A 171 -11.51 -4.73 -9.83
C TYR A 171 -11.09 -5.98 -10.59
N ASN A 172 -11.99 -6.59 -11.36
CA ASN A 172 -11.71 -7.84 -12.07
C ASN A 172 -10.45 -7.74 -12.94
N GLU A 173 -10.25 -6.61 -13.63
CA GLU A 173 -9.07 -6.35 -14.47
C GLU A 173 -7.82 -5.91 -13.69
N CYS A 174 -7.96 -5.63 -12.40
CA CYS A 174 -6.92 -5.18 -11.49
C CYS A 174 -6.37 -6.33 -10.64
N GLY A 175 -6.24 -7.52 -11.24
CA GLY A 175 -5.58 -8.68 -10.64
C GLY A 175 -6.39 -9.97 -10.73
N TYR A 176 -7.68 -9.94 -10.38
CA TYR A 176 -8.49 -11.15 -10.25
C TYR A 176 -8.63 -11.96 -11.54
N ASN A 177 -8.79 -11.32 -12.71
CA ASN A 177 -8.91 -12.01 -13.99
C ASN A 177 -7.59 -12.61 -14.51
N LYS A 178 -6.46 -12.22 -13.91
CA LYS A 178 -5.11 -12.73 -14.20
C LYS A 178 -4.62 -13.65 -13.09
N ALA A 179 -5.44 -13.89 -12.07
CA ALA A 179 -5.03 -14.65 -10.91
C ALA A 179 -4.76 -16.12 -11.27
N ILE A 180 -3.61 -16.61 -10.82
CA ILE A 180 -3.20 -18.01 -10.89
C ILE A 180 -3.97 -18.83 -9.84
N ALA A 181 -4.26 -18.21 -8.70
CA ALA A 181 -5.08 -18.76 -7.63
C ALA A 181 -5.86 -17.64 -6.94
N VAL A 182 -7.08 -17.95 -6.50
CA VAL A 182 -7.93 -17.06 -5.69
C VAL A 182 -8.38 -17.86 -4.48
N ASP A 183 -8.28 -17.27 -3.29
CA ASP A 183 -8.81 -17.89 -2.08
C ASP A 183 -10.35 -17.89 -2.13
N PRO A 184 -11.04 -19.03 -1.94
CA PRO A 184 -12.50 -19.09 -2.03
C PRO A 184 -13.20 -18.29 -0.93
N ASN A 185 -12.53 -18.04 0.21
CA ASN A 185 -13.13 -17.46 1.41
C ASN A 185 -12.63 -16.04 1.73
N SER A 186 -11.97 -15.38 0.77
CA SER A 186 -11.50 -14.00 0.93
C SER A 186 -11.28 -13.30 -0.41
N LEU A 187 -10.77 -12.08 -0.33
CA LEU A 187 -10.29 -11.33 -1.49
C LEU A 187 -8.83 -11.64 -1.85
N SER A 188 -8.18 -12.58 -1.16
CA SER A 188 -6.79 -12.96 -1.44
C SER A 188 -6.64 -13.65 -2.80
N TYR A 189 -5.55 -13.37 -3.50
CA TYR A 189 -5.23 -13.97 -4.80
C TYR A 189 -3.73 -13.94 -5.09
N VAL A 190 -3.32 -14.65 -6.15
CA VAL A 190 -1.93 -14.78 -6.56
C VAL A 190 -1.80 -14.45 -8.04
N VAL A 191 -0.79 -13.65 -8.40
CA VAL A 191 -0.47 -13.29 -9.80
C VAL A 191 1.05 -13.35 -10.03
N GLU A 192 1.45 -13.48 -11.29
CA GLU A 192 2.85 -13.33 -11.73
C GLU A 192 2.98 -12.03 -12.53
N PRO A 193 3.15 -10.86 -11.88
CA PRO A 193 3.16 -9.56 -12.56
C PRO A 193 4.36 -9.35 -13.48
N ALA A 194 5.45 -10.09 -13.23
CA ALA A 194 6.63 -10.13 -14.09
C ALA A 194 7.20 -11.55 -14.06
N LYS A 195 7.87 -11.96 -15.15
CA LYS A 195 8.47 -13.29 -15.26
C LYS A 195 9.37 -13.59 -14.05
N GLY A 196 9.05 -14.67 -13.33
CA GLY A 196 9.80 -15.13 -12.16
C GLY A 196 9.46 -14.42 -10.85
N LEU A 197 8.58 -13.42 -10.85
CA LEU A 197 8.13 -12.71 -9.65
C LEU A 197 6.68 -13.07 -9.35
N ARG A 198 6.44 -13.70 -8.19
CA ARG A 198 5.09 -13.99 -7.70
C ARG A 198 4.67 -12.95 -6.66
N LEU A 199 3.49 -12.36 -6.86
CA LEU A 199 2.82 -11.51 -5.90
C LEU A 199 1.67 -12.28 -5.25
N VAL A 200 1.70 -12.36 -3.92
CA VAL A 200 0.62 -12.91 -3.10
C VAL A 200 -0.13 -11.72 -2.48
N ALA A 201 -1.33 -11.45 -2.98
CA ALA A 201 -2.23 -10.43 -2.46
C ALA A 201 -3.04 -11.05 -1.31
N MET A 202 -2.89 -10.51 -0.10
CA MET A 202 -3.46 -11.10 1.11
C MET A 202 -4.51 -10.16 1.69
N ASP A 203 -5.75 -10.62 1.71
CA ASP A 203 -6.83 -9.95 2.42
C ASP A 203 -6.62 -10.14 3.92
N SER A 204 -6.08 -9.12 4.58
CA SER A 204 -5.84 -9.12 6.03
C SER A 204 -7.02 -8.54 6.82
N CYS A 205 -8.10 -8.10 6.16
CA CYS A 205 -9.13 -7.31 6.82
C CYS A 205 -10.14 -8.16 7.57
N VAL A 206 -10.56 -7.65 8.73
CA VAL A 206 -11.82 -8.01 9.36
C VAL A 206 -12.83 -6.93 8.99
N TYR A 207 -13.75 -7.24 8.07
CA TYR A 207 -14.65 -6.23 7.52
C TYR A 207 -15.52 -5.59 8.62
N GLY A 208 -15.59 -4.26 8.60
CA GLY A 208 -16.29 -3.46 9.63
C GLY A 208 -15.47 -3.22 10.92
N ALA A 209 -14.20 -3.62 10.97
CA ALA A 209 -13.30 -3.33 12.08
C ALA A 209 -11.97 -2.73 11.57
N THR A 210 -11.29 -1.96 12.43
CA THR A 210 -9.96 -1.42 12.13
C THR A 210 -8.89 -2.51 12.13
N ARG A 211 -9.04 -3.54 12.97
CA ARG A 211 -8.05 -4.62 13.10
C ARG A 211 -7.95 -5.53 11.88
N GLY A 212 -6.74 -6.04 11.66
CA GLY A 212 -6.47 -7.10 10.69
C GLY A 212 -6.31 -8.47 11.32
N SER A 213 -6.74 -9.54 10.65
CA SER A 213 -6.45 -10.92 11.05
C SER A 213 -6.52 -11.89 9.87
N PHE A 214 -5.88 -13.06 10.01
CA PHE A 214 -6.07 -14.19 9.09
C PHE A 214 -6.80 -15.32 9.81
N THR A 215 -7.85 -15.85 9.17
CA THR A 215 -8.40 -17.15 9.59
C THR A 215 -7.36 -18.25 9.37
N THR A 216 -7.49 -19.37 10.09
CA THR A 216 -6.59 -20.52 9.92
C THR A 216 -6.57 -21.02 8.47
N ASP A 217 -7.73 -21.10 7.82
CA ASP A 217 -7.83 -21.55 6.42
C ASP A 217 -7.17 -20.57 5.46
N ARG A 218 -7.39 -19.25 5.65
CA ARG A 218 -6.78 -18.21 4.83
C ARG A 218 -5.26 -18.20 4.97
N LEU A 219 -4.75 -18.27 6.20
CA LEU A 219 -3.30 -18.34 6.45
C LEU A 219 -2.69 -19.61 5.84
N ASN A 220 -3.34 -20.77 5.99
CA ASN A 220 -2.87 -22.01 5.37
C ASN A 220 -2.89 -21.94 3.84
N TRP A 221 -3.92 -21.33 3.24
CA TRP A 221 -3.97 -21.07 1.81
C TRP A 221 -2.78 -20.22 1.36
N ILE A 222 -2.53 -19.08 2.03
CA ILE A 222 -1.39 -18.19 1.75
C ILE A 222 -0.07 -18.97 1.81
N LYS A 223 0.16 -19.73 2.89
CA LYS A 223 1.36 -20.55 3.09
C LYS A 223 1.55 -21.56 1.95
N ASN A 224 0.48 -22.18 1.48
CA ASN A 224 0.55 -23.13 0.36
C ASN A 224 0.90 -22.43 -0.95
N GLN A 225 0.39 -21.22 -1.20
CA GLN A 225 0.74 -20.44 -2.38
C GLN A 225 2.22 -20.02 -2.38
N ILE A 226 2.75 -19.61 -1.22
CA ILE A 226 4.17 -19.27 -1.07
C ILE A 226 5.04 -20.51 -1.37
N LYS A 227 4.74 -21.64 -0.72
CA LYS A 227 5.47 -22.91 -0.94
C LYS A 227 5.49 -23.33 -2.41
N ALA A 228 4.32 -23.30 -3.07
CA ALA A 228 4.21 -23.66 -4.48
C ALA A 228 5.06 -22.73 -5.35
N SER A 229 5.01 -21.42 -5.10
CA SER A 229 5.77 -20.42 -5.86
C SER A 229 7.28 -20.57 -5.68
N VAL A 230 7.74 -20.85 -4.46
CA VAL A 230 9.15 -21.12 -4.18
C VAL A 230 9.61 -22.44 -4.82
N ALA A 231 8.78 -23.48 -4.81
CA ALA A 231 9.08 -24.76 -5.46
C ALA A 231 9.22 -24.62 -6.99
N GLU A 232 8.52 -23.65 -7.59
CA GLU A 232 8.67 -23.26 -9.00
C GLU A 232 9.89 -22.33 -9.28
N GLY A 233 10.69 -22.02 -8.26
CA GLY A 233 11.85 -21.13 -8.37
C GLY A 233 11.48 -19.65 -8.55
N LYS A 234 10.28 -19.23 -8.15
CA LYS A 234 9.84 -17.83 -8.22
C LYS A 234 10.34 -17.03 -7.01
N THR A 235 10.67 -15.77 -7.23
CA THR A 235 10.79 -14.78 -6.15
C THR A 235 9.40 -14.44 -5.65
N VAL A 236 9.15 -14.52 -4.34
CA VAL A 236 7.82 -14.26 -3.75
C VAL A 236 7.81 -12.95 -2.97
N ILE A 237 6.84 -12.08 -3.28
CA ILE A 237 6.51 -10.88 -2.52
C ILE A 237 5.05 -10.91 -2.06
N GLY A 238 4.77 -10.30 -0.91
CA GLY A 238 3.42 -10.10 -0.41
C GLY A 238 2.92 -8.67 -0.66
N MET A 239 1.60 -8.50 -0.74
CA MET A 239 0.95 -7.23 -0.46
C MET A 239 -0.29 -7.46 0.42
N MET A 240 -0.56 -6.54 1.33
CA MET A 240 -1.78 -6.51 2.15
C MET A 240 -1.98 -5.11 2.72
N HIS A 241 -3.06 -4.89 3.45
CA HIS A 241 -3.34 -3.57 4.01
C HIS A 241 -2.62 -3.30 5.33
N HIS A 242 -2.94 -4.07 6.38
CA HIS A 242 -2.33 -3.97 7.70
C HIS A 242 -0.83 -4.36 7.71
N GLY A 243 -0.06 -3.84 8.66
CA GLY A 243 1.32 -4.24 8.88
C GLY A 243 1.48 -5.70 9.35
N ILE A 244 2.63 -6.31 9.12
CA ILE A 244 3.08 -7.63 9.62
C ILE A 244 4.35 -7.54 10.46
N VAL A 245 5.03 -6.40 10.45
CA VAL A 245 6.09 -6.06 11.38
C VAL A 245 5.74 -4.72 12.03
N PRO A 246 5.90 -4.57 13.36
CA PRO A 246 5.74 -3.26 13.98
C PRO A 246 6.80 -2.28 13.47
N HIS A 247 6.37 -1.12 13.01
CA HIS A 247 7.19 -0.02 12.47
C HIS A 247 7.86 0.81 13.57
N PHE A 248 7.39 0.70 14.80
CA PHE A 248 8.12 1.18 15.98
C PHE A 248 7.81 0.30 17.19
N SER A 249 8.76 0.21 18.13
CA SER A 249 8.69 -0.73 19.26
C SER A 249 7.41 -0.63 20.11
N ALA A 250 6.85 0.57 20.23
CA ALA A 250 5.65 0.84 20.99
C ALA A 250 4.34 0.61 20.19
N GLN A 251 4.41 0.41 18.87
CA GLN A 251 3.23 0.28 18.02
C GLN A 251 2.26 -0.81 18.49
N PRO A 252 2.69 -2.02 18.91
CA PRO A 252 1.74 -3.04 19.37
C PRO A 252 0.95 -2.61 20.61
N GLN A 253 1.51 -1.73 21.45
CA GLN A 253 0.86 -1.23 22.65
C GLN A 253 -0.15 -0.11 22.35
N PHE A 254 0.22 0.84 21.47
CA PHE A 254 -0.60 2.03 21.21
C PHE A 254 -1.52 1.89 20.00
N TRP A 255 -1.16 1.01 19.07
CA TRP A 255 -1.73 0.89 17.73
C TRP A 255 -1.78 -0.58 17.28
N GLY A 256 -2.06 -1.50 18.20
CA GLY A 256 -2.01 -2.93 17.93
C GLY A 256 -2.97 -3.40 16.83
N GLU A 257 -4.06 -2.68 16.56
CA GLU A 257 -4.98 -2.97 15.46
C GLU A 257 -4.39 -2.67 14.07
N TYR A 258 -3.31 -1.89 14.00
CA TYR A 258 -2.68 -1.49 12.75
C TYR A 258 -1.71 -2.53 12.19
N VAL A 259 -1.36 -3.53 13.00
CA VAL A 259 -0.64 -4.73 12.58
C VAL A 259 -1.59 -5.92 12.67
N VAL A 260 -1.39 -6.92 11.82
CA VAL A 260 -2.22 -8.11 11.80
C VAL A 260 -2.14 -8.85 13.15
N GLU A 261 -3.27 -9.39 13.61
CA GLU A 261 -3.28 -10.24 14.80
C GLU A 261 -2.27 -11.39 14.67
N ASN A 262 -1.56 -11.67 15.76
CA ASN A 262 -0.45 -12.63 15.80
C ASN A 262 0.66 -12.33 14.77
N TYR A 263 0.89 -11.05 14.43
CA TYR A 263 1.92 -10.62 13.48
C TYR A 263 3.27 -11.33 13.71
N ASP A 264 3.66 -11.56 14.97
CA ASP A 264 4.94 -12.20 15.29
C ASP A 264 5.06 -13.61 14.69
N GLN A 265 4.02 -14.42 14.89
CA GLN A 265 3.90 -15.77 14.36
C GLN A 265 3.70 -15.75 12.86
N VAL A 266 2.81 -14.89 12.35
CA VAL A 266 2.51 -14.81 10.91
C VAL A 266 3.77 -14.43 10.14
N ALA A 267 4.51 -13.39 10.57
CA ALA A 267 5.77 -12.97 9.96
C ALA A 267 6.78 -14.12 9.89
N LYS A 268 6.93 -14.85 11.00
CA LYS A 268 7.82 -16.01 11.08
C LYS A 268 7.41 -17.12 10.11
N GLU A 269 6.13 -17.48 10.09
CA GLU A 269 5.63 -18.55 9.24
C GLU A 269 5.73 -18.22 7.75
N LEU A 270 5.43 -16.99 7.32
CA LEU A 270 5.55 -16.59 5.92
C LEU A 270 7.02 -16.49 5.49
N SER A 271 7.86 -15.92 6.36
CA SER A 271 9.30 -15.78 6.12
C SER A 271 10.00 -17.11 5.95
N SER A 272 9.76 -18.07 6.85
CA SER A 272 10.33 -19.42 6.77
C SER A 272 9.87 -20.23 5.55
N LEU A 273 8.86 -19.75 4.81
CA LEU A 273 8.42 -20.34 3.54
C LEU A 273 9.01 -19.64 2.31
N GLY A 274 9.79 -18.58 2.48
CA GLY A 274 10.51 -17.88 1.43
C GLY A 274 9.94 -16.51 1.05
N MET A 275 8.95 -15.98 1.79
CA MET A 275 8.49 -14.60 1.62
C MET A 275 9.42 -13.65 2.38
N LYS A 276 10.09 -12.75 1.67
CA LYS A 276 11.07 -11.83 2.31
C LYS A 276 10.57 -10.39 2.45
N ILE A 277 9.59 -10.01 1.65
CA ILE A 277 9.08 -8.64 1.57
C ILE A 277 7.55 -8.68 1.53
N VAL A 278 6.92 -7.80 2.29
CA VAL A 278 5.50 -7.48 2.19
C VAL A 278 5.34 -5.98 2.02
N PHE A 279 4.49 -5.55 1.09
CA PHE A 279 4.09 -4.16 0.92
C PHE A 279 2.76 -3.91 1.64
N THR A 280 2.70 -2.84 2.44
CA THR A 280 1.60 -2.53 3.35
C THR A 280 1.26 -1.03 3.33
N GLY A 281 0.26 -0.66 4.13
CA GLY A 281 -0.13 0.73 4.42
C GLY A 281 -0.85 0.80 5.76
N HIS A 282 -2.08 1.32 5.77
CA HIS A 282 -3.02 1.40 6.89
C HIS A 282 -2.63 2.39 8.00
N PHE A 283 -1.37 2.45 8.44
CA PHE A 283 -0.93 3.48 9.39
C PHE A 283 -0.76 4.85 8.73
N HIS A 284 -0.62 4.86 7.40
CA HIS A 284 -0.34 6.01 6.52
C HIS A 284 1.08 6.57 6.68
N ALA A 285 1.97 5.85 7.36
CA ALA A 285 3.37 6.26 7.46
C ALA A 285 4.17 5.82 6.23
N GLN A 286 5.23 6.55 5.95
CA GLN A 286 6.21 6.14 4.97
C GLN A 286 7.36 5.51 5.73
N ASP A 287 7.34 4.19 5.91
CA ASP A 287 8.26 3.51 6.82
C ASP A 287 8.72 2.15 6.26
N ILE A 288 9.91 1.68 6.64
CA ILE A 288 10.37 0.31 6.39
C ILE A 288 10.82 -0.35 7.70
N ALA A 289 10.12 -1.41 8.08
CA ALA A 289 10.46 -2.21 9.24
C ALA A 289 11.09 -3.55 8.85
N GLU A 290 12.03 -4.04 9.65
CA GLU A 290 12.58 -5.38 9.51
C GLU A 290 12.34 -6.23 10.75
N LYS A 291 12.14 -7.52 10.51
CA LYS A 291 12.12 -8.54 11.55
C LYS A 291 13.08 -9.66 11.22
N GLN A 292 14.06 -9.85 12.08
CA GLN A 292 14.94 -11.03 12.07
C GLN A 292 14.20 -12.25 12.65
N ILE A 293 14.28 -13.41 11.99
CA ILE A 293 13.61 -14.64 12.42
C ILE A 293 14.63 -15.57 13.07
N THR A 294 14.63 -15.64 14.40
CA THR A 294 15.56 -16.49 15.16
C THR A 294 15.27 -17.98 14.93
N GLY A 295 16.32 -18.75 14.62
CA GLY A 295 16.30 -20.23 14.60
C GLY A 295 16.21 -20.89 13.21
N ALA A 296 15.88 -20.15 12.15
CA ALA A 296 15.87 -20.64 10.78
C ALA A 296 16.90 -19.85 9.96
N ASN A 297 18.12 -20.38 9.81
CA ASN A 297 19.16 -19.95 8.84
C ASN A 297 19.48 -18.44 8.67
N GLY A 298 19.05 -17.56 9.59
CA GLY A 298 19.15 -16.10 9.40
C GLY A 298 18.06 -15.52 8.47
N ASP A 299 16.88 -16.13 8.44
CA ASP A 299 15.71 -15.60 7.73
C ASP A 299 15.24 -14.27 8.32
N PHE A 300 14.55 -13.48 7.49
CA PHE A 300 14.01 -12.18 7.87
C PHE A 300 12.72 -11.90 7.09
N LEU A 301 11.96 -10.93 7.57
CA LEU A 301 10.85 -10.32 6.84
C LEU A 301 11.00 -8.81 6.87
N ILE A 302 10.85 -8.17 5.71
CA ILE A 302 10.79 -6.72 5.59
C ILE A 302 9.34 -6.33 5.31
N ASP A 303 8.82 -5.41 6.10
CA ASP A 303 7.55 -4.74 5.88
C ASP A 303 7.82 -3.36 5.30
N VAL A 304 7.24 -3.08 4.13
CA VAL A 304 7.41 -1.83 3.39
C VAL A 304 6.09 -1.08 3.39
N GLU A 305 5.90 -0.22 4.39
CA GLU A 305 4.70 0.62 4.51
C GLU A 305 4.80 1.81 3.56
N THR A 306 3.78 2.01 2.73
CA THR A 306 3.69 3.20 1.89
C THR A 306 2.60 4.12 2.41
N GLY A 307 2.96 5.39 2.62
CA GLY A 307 2.04 6.37 3.17
C GLY A 307 0.88 6.72 2.24
N SER A 308 -0.08 7.43 2.80
CA SER A 308 -1.38 7.71 2.16
C SER A 308 -1.35 8.85 1.15
N LEU A 309 -2.14 8.73 0.07
CA LEU A 309 -2.34 9.81 -0.91
C LEU A 309 -3.26 10.96 -0.42
N VAL A 310 -3.70 10.91 0.84
CA VAL A 310 -4.52 11.95 1.47
C VAL A 310 -4.00 12.34 2.85
N THR A 311 -2.77 11.99 3.21
CA THR A 311 -2.12 12.45 4.44
C THR A 311 -0.74 13.00 4.09
N TYR A 312 -0.32 14.11 4.68
CA TYR A 312 1.04 14.61 4.53
C TYR A 312 2.08 13.50 4.82
N PRO A 313 3.12 13.31 3.97
CA PRO A 313 3.56 14.15 2.85
C PRO A 313 2.99 13.75 1.48
N ILE A 314 1.96 12.91 1.45
CA ILE A 314 1.30 12.41 0.24
C ILE A 314 2.30 11.61 -0.63
N PRO A 315 2.92 10.55 -0.07
CA PRO A 315 3.97 9.83 -0.75
C PRO A 315 3.44 8.71 -1.66
N TYR A 316 4.27 8.27 -2.59
CA TYR A 316 4.16 7.00 -3.29
C TYR A 316 5.56 6.45 -3.58
N ARG A 317 5.69 5.14 -3.78
CA ARG A 317 7.00 4.48 -3.83
C ARG A 317 7.26 3.85 -5.20
N TYR A 318 8.41 4.14 -5.80
CA TYR A 318 8.98 3.29 -6.84
C TYR A 318 9.83 2.20 -6.20
N VAL A 319 9.70 0.99 -6.73
CA VAL A 319 10.44 -0.17 -6.26
C VAL A 319 11.11 -0.84 -7.44
N GLU A 320 12.39 -1.19 -7.30
CA GLU A 320 13.18 -1.80 -8.36
C GLU A 320 13.99 -2.98 -7.82
N PHE A 321 13.77 -4.16 -8.39
CA PHE A 321 14.62 -5.32 -8.17
C PHE A 321 15.83 -5.29 -9.11
N SER A 322 17.00 -5.65 -8.58
CA SER A 322 18.16 -6.00 -9.41
C SER A 322 17.88 -7.20 -10.31
N PRO A 323 18.72 -7.46 -11.34
CA PRO A 323 18.46 -8.54 -12.30
C PRO A 323 18.51 -9.93 -11.68
N ASP A 324 19.39 -10.11 -10.70
CA ASP A 324 19.51 -11.35 -9.92
C ASP A 324 18.46 -11.47 -8.80
N ARG A 325 17.57 -10.48 -8.65
CA ARG A 325 16.55 -10.38 -7.59
C ARG A 325 17.12 -10.44 -6.16
N LYS A 326 18.41 -10.13 -6.00
CA LYS A 326 19.07 -10.11 -4.68
C LYS A 326 19.04 -8.74 -4.02
N LYS A 327 18.68 -7.68 -4.74
CA LYS A 327 18.57 -6.33 -4.18
C LYS A 327 17.22 -5.72 -4.49
N LEU A 328 16.69 -4.97 -3.52
CA LEU A 328 15.50 -4.15 -3.65
C LEU A 328 15.89 -2.69 -3.46
N ARG A 329 15.63 -1.85 -4.44
CA ARG A 329 15.75 -0.39 -4.30
C ARG A 329 14.37 0.21 -4.12
N THR A 330 14.19 0.99 -3.07
CA THR A 330 12.99 1.80 -2.81
C THR A 330 13.31 3.27 -3.06
N ILE A 331 12.41 3.99 -3.71
CA ILE A 331 12.52 5.43 -3.94
C ILE A 331 11.17 6.06 -3.71
N SER A 332 11.08 6.88 -2.68
CA SER A 332 9.85 7.60 -2.37
C SER A 332 9.76 8.88 -3.20
N GLN A 333 8.55 9.17 -3.65
CA GLN A 333 8.17 10.43 -4.28
C GLN A 333 7.00 11.01 -3.51
N ARG A 334 6.77 12.32 -3.66
CA ARG A 334 5.69 13.04 -2.99
C ARG A 334 4.93 13.86 -4.01
N VAL A 335 3.62 13.99 -3.82
CA VAL A 335 2.83 14.92 -4.62
C VAL A 335 3.16 16.34 -4.18
N THR A 336 4.01 17.05 -4.93
CA THR A 336 4.40 18.43 -4.61
C THR A 336 3.48 19.47 -5.25
N THR A 337 2.71 19.09 -6.27
CA THR A 337 1.72 19.95 -6.94
C THR A 337 0.47 19.17 -7.31
N THR A 338 -0.66 19.87 -7.31
CA THR A 338 -1.96 19.33 -7.68
C THR A 338 -2.83 20.43 -8.29
N ALA A 339 -3.92 20.06 -8.95
CA ALA A 339 -4.89 21.00 -9.51
C ALA A 339 -5.79 21.65 -8.44
N TYR A 340 -5.72 21.18 -7.19
CA TYR A 340 -6.46 21.77 -6.07
C TYR A 340 -5.96 23.17 -5.75
N ASN A 341 -6.90 24.09 -5.47
CA ASN A 341 -6.56 25.47 -5.15
C ASN A 341 -6.24 25.62 -3.65
N THR A 342 -4.96 25.73 -3.31
CA THR A 342 -4.46 26.00 -1.95
C THR A 342 -4.26 27.50 -1.68
N GLY A 343 -4.76 28.37 -2.55
CA GLY A 343 -4.52 29.81 -2.49
C GLY A 343 -3.04 30.13 -2.73
N ASN A 344 -2.44 30.89 -1.81
CA ASN A 344 -1.04 31.33 -1.91
C ASN A 344 -0.05 30.43 -1.15
N VAL A 345 -0.50 29.31 -0.60
CA VAL A 345 0.33 28.37 0.14
C VAL A 345 0.73 27.23 -0.79
N ASP A 346 2.01 26.85 -0.82
CA ASP A 346 2.44 25.68 -1.58
C ASP A 346 1.77 24.40 -1.04
N PHE A 347 1.59 23.41 -1.91
CA PHE A 347 0.75 22.26 -1.59
C PHE A 347 1.27 21.43 -0.41
N GLN A 348 2.59 21.30 -0.25
CA GLN A 348 3.18 20.51 0.84
C GLN A 348 3.07 21.22 2.19
N THR A 349 3.26 22.54 2.22
CA THR A 349 3.00 23.35 3.42
C THR A 349 1.52 23.30 3.80
N TYR A 350 0.62 23.41 2.81
CA TYR A 350 -0.83 23.26 3.04
C TYR A 350 -1.16 21.89 3.63
N ALA A 351 -0.70 20.81 3.01
CA ALA A 351 -0.94 19.43 3.45
C ALA A 351 -0.40 19.18 4.88
N LYS A 352 0.81 19.66 5.18
CA LYS A 352 1.41 19.55 6.51
C LYS A 352 0.56 20.25 7.57
N ASN A 353 0.15 21.48 7.30
CA ASN A 353 -0.66 22.27 8.22
C ASN A 353 -2.05 21.65 8.43
N PHE A 354 -2.70 21.19 7.36
CA PHE A 354 -3.98 20.49 7.44
C PHE A 354 -3.86 19.25 8.32
N THR A 355 -2.90 18.36 8.01
CA THR A 355 -2.69 17.11 8.74
C THR A 355 -2.37 17.40 10.22
N ALA A 356 -1.45 18.32 10.49
CA ALA A 356 -1.04 18.67 11.85
C ALA A 356 -2.18 19.28 12.68
N ASN A 357 -3.04 20.12 12.08
CA ASN A 357 -4.16 20.72 12.80
C ASN A 357 -5.23 19.69 13.12
N ASN A 358 -5.63 18.87 12.16
CA ASN A 358 -6.69 17.87 12.35
C ASN A 358 -6.24 16.73 13.27
N MET A 359 -4.94 16.46 13.38
CA MET A 359 -4.43 15.49 14.35
C MET A 359 -4.51 15.96 15.81
N LYS A 360 -4.64 17.26 16.10
CA LYS A 360 -4.72 17.75 17.49
C LYS A 360 -5.95 17.20 18.21
N ASP A 361 -7.10 17.25 17.54
CA ASP A 361 -8.36 16.75 18.10
C ASP A 361 -8.35 15.21 18.18
N LEU A 362 -7.75 14.55 17.18
CA LEU A 362 -7.54 13.10 17.21
C LEU A 362 -6.66 12.67 18.39
N LEU A 363 -5.56 13.38 18.67
CA LEU A 363 -4.69 13.09 19.80
C LEU A 363 -5.47 13.13 21.12
N ILE A 364 -6.34 14.13 21.31
CA ILE A 364 -7.18 14.23 22.52
C ILE A 364 -8.09 13.00 22.64
N GLN A 365 -8.70 12.56 21.54
CA GLN A 365 -9.57 11.37 21.54
C GLN A 365 -8.78 10.10 21.87
N TYR A 366 -7.61 9.90 21.26
CA TYR A 366 -6.75 8.75 21.53
C TYR A 366 -6.26 8.73 22.98
N LEU A 367 -5.81 9.87 23.51
CA LEU A 367 -5.42 9.97 24.91
C LEU A 367 -6.58 9.66 25.84
N ALA A 368 -7.80 10.12 25.54
CA ALA A 368 -8.98 9.80 26.34
C ALA A 368 -9.28 8.28 26.36
N ILE A 369 -9.12 7.60 25.21
CA ILE A 369 -9.28 6.14 25.11
C ILE A 369 -8.22 5.42 25.96
N LEU A 370 -6.95 5.84 25.87
CA LEU A 370 -5.86 5.25 26.66
C LEU A 370 -6.08 5.46 28.17
N LEU A 371 -6.52 6.65 28.57
CA LEU A 371 -6.82 6.98 29.97
C LEU A 371 -7.94 6.12 30.55
N ARG A 372 -8.88 5.63 29.74
CA ARG A 372 -9.97 4.77 30.21
C ARG A 372 -9.46 3.50 30.91
N GLY A 373 -8.33 2.95 30.46
CA GLY A 373 -7.71 1.78 31.11
C GLY A 373 -7.30 2.06 32.56
N SER A 374 -6.79 3.27 32.82
CA SER A 374 -6.39 3.72 34.16
C SER A 374 -7.55 4.28 34.99
N TYR A 375 -8.60 4.77 34.33
CA TYR A 375 -9.75 5.45 34.95
C TYR A 375 -11.08 4.86 34.45
N PRO A 376 -11.37 3.57 34.72
CA PRO A 376 -12.51 2.87 34.12
C PRO A 376 -13.89 3.39 34.57
N THR A 377 -13.94 4.15 35.67
CA THR A 377 -15.19 4.72 36.21
C THR A 377 -15.48 6.14 35.72
N TYR A 378 -14.56 6.76 34.97
CA TYR A 378 -14.71 8.12 34.48
C TYR A 378 -15.63 8.14 33.26
N THR A 379 -16.43 9.21 33.12
CA THR A 379 -17.23 9.44 31.92
C THR A 379 -16.34 9.89 30.75
N ASP A 380 -16.83 9.75 29.52
CA ASP A 380 -16.11 10.21 28.34
C ASP A 380 -15.76 11.69 28.41
N ALA A 381 -16.69 12.53 28.89
CA ALA A 381 -16.43 13.96 29.09
C ALA A 381 -15.29 14.22 30.09
N GLN A 382 -15.20 13.42 31.16
CA GLN A 382 -14.11 13.53 32.15
C GLN A 382 -12.77 13.09 31.56
N LEU A 383 -12.76 11.99 30.80
CA LEU A 383 -11.55 11.49 30.12
C LEU A 383 -11.07 12.47 29.05
N THR A 384 -11.98 13.01 28.24
CA THR A 384 -11.65 14.05 27.25
C THR A 384 -11.10 15.30 27.93
N ALA A 385 -11.72 15.80 28.99
CA ALA A 385 -11.21 16.97 29.71
C ALA A 385 -9.80 16.72 30.29
N MET A 386 -9.55 15.53 30.82
CA MET A 386 -8.22 15.13 31.29
C MET A 386 -7.20 15.06 30.15
N ALA A 387 -7.56 14.42 29.03
CA ALA A 387 -6.74 14.36 27.83
C ALA A 387 -6.40 15.75 27.28
N THR A 388 -7.37 16.67 27.26
CA THR A 388 -7.15 18.07 26.88
C THR A 388 -6.14 18.75 27.82
N GLY A 389 -6.22 18.50 29.13
CA GLY A 389 -5.24 19.02 30.10
C GLY A 389 -3.83 18.49 29.86
N TYR A 390 -3.68 17.19 29.60
CA TYR A 390 -2.39 16.60 29.22
C TYR A 390 -1.85 17.19 27.92
N ALA A 391 -2.68 17.26 26.88
CA ALA A 391 -2.31 17.82 25.58
C ALA A 391 -1.85 19.29 25.68
N ALA A 392 -2.51 20.09 26.52
CA ALA A 392 -2.19 21.50 26.73
C ALA A 392 -0.97 21.73 27.67
N THR A 393 -0.45 20.68 28.30
CA THR A 393 0.66 20.81 29.26
C THR A 393 1.89 21.37 28.58
N LYS A 394 2.46 22.43 29.14
CA LYS A 394 3.65 23.11 28.62
C LYS A 394 4.91 22.32 28.98
N ILE A 395 5.70 21.97 27.96
CA ILE A 395 7.05 21.41 28.09
C ILE A 395 8.07 22.55 28.19
N THR A 396 7.88 23.56 27.35
CA THR A 396 8.59 24.84 27.39
C THR A 396 7.56 25.97 27.26
N PRO A 397 7.93 27.25 27.42
CA PRO A 397 7.00 28.36 27.18
C PRO A 397 6.33 28.30 25.80
N SER A 398 7.04 27.81 24.77
CA SER A 398 6.57 27.75 23.38
C SER A 398 6.06 26.37 22.93
N LEU A 399 6.26 25.30 23.69
CA LEU A 399 5.89 23.93 23.29
C LEU A 399 4.95 23.27 24.28
N THR A 400 3.88 22.67 23.78
CA THR A 400 2.99 21.79 24.53
C THR A 400 3.28 20.30 24.26
N VAL A 401 2.70 19.43 25.08
CA VAL A 401 2.66 17.98 24.80
C VAL A 401 1.98 17.71 23.46
N SER A 402 0.89 18.40 23.14
CA SER A 402 0.25 18.25 21.83
C SER A 402 1.22 18.60 20.69
N ASP A 403 1.95 19.70 20.80
CA ASP A 403 2.86 20.13 19.73
C ASP A 403 3.97 19.11 19.48
N ILE A 404 4.55 18.54 20.55
CA ILE A 404 5.64 17.57 20.42
C ILE A 404 5.14 16.23 19.83
N PHE A 405 3.95 15.78 20.21
CA PHE A 405 3.33 14.58 19.67
C PHE A 405 2.98 14.71 18.20
N ILE A 406 2.37 15.84 17.83
CA ILE A 406 2.02 16.12 16.44
C ILE A 406 3.28 16.20 15.59
N ALA A 407 4.34 16.85 16.09
CA ALA A 407 5.62 16.91 15.38
C ALA A 407 6.23 15.52 15.16
N ALA A 408 6.20 14.64 16.18
CA ALA A 408 6.68 13.26 16.07
C ALA A 408 5.86 12.45 15.05
N MET A 409 4.52 12.55 15.08
CA MET A 409 3.64 11.89 14.11
C MET A 409 3.86 12.38 12.68
N ILE A 410 4.01 13.69 12.49
CA ILE A 410 4.31 14.27 11.17
C ILE A 410 5.67 13.80 10.65
N ALA A 411 6.67 13.72 11.53
CA ALA A 411 7.98 13.17 11.16
C ALA A 411 7.84 11.71 10.72
N HIS A 412 7.05 10.91 11.43
CA HIS A 412 6.84 9.51 11.09
C HIS A 412 6.04 9.28 9.80
N TYR A 413 5.02 10.11 9.55
CA TYR A 413 4.37 10.08 8.23
C TYR A 413 5.31 10.47 7.10
N GLN A 414 6.32 11.30 7.39
CA GLN A 414 7.32 11.71 6.43
C GLN A 414 8.38 10.62 6.16
N GLY A 415 8.64 9.75 7.14
CA GLY A 415 9.76 8.81 7.17
C GLY A 415 11.11 9.49 7.38
N ASP A 416 12.12 8.66 7.66
CA ASP A 416 13.48 9.02 8.06
C ASP A 416 13.50 9.89 9.35
N GLU A 417 12.88 9.41 10.44
CA GLU A 417 12.77 10.20 11.68
C GLU A 417 14.13 10.43 12.34
N ASN A 418 14.53 11.70 12.39
CA ASN A 418 15.77 12.11 13.04
C ASN A 418 15.56 13.34 13.93
N PRO A 419 14.91 13.17 15.11
CA PRO A 419 14.73 14.28 16.03
C PRO A 419 16.08 14.85 16.49
N ASP A 420 16.17 16.17 16.57
CA ASP A 420 17.38 16.85 17.04
C ASP A 420 17.70 16.50 18.51
N SER A 421 18.90 16.87 18.97
CA SER A 421 19.36 16.52 20.32
C SER A 421 18.47 17.09 21.43
N GLN A 422 17.89 18.28 21.23
CA GLN A 422 16.99 18.91 22.18
C GLN A 422 15.66 18.14 22.26
N THR A 423 15.08 17.80 21.11
CA THR A 423 13.84 17.03 20.97
C THR A 423 14.00 15.64 21.59
N ARG A 424 15.11 14.95 21.31
CA ARG A 424 15.43 13.65 21.94
C ARG A 424 15.54 13.76 23.46
N SER A 425 16.16 14.82 23.97
CA SER A 425 16.27 15.06 25.42
C SER A 425 14.90 15.29 26.05
N ILE A 426 13.99 15.99 25.35
CA ILE A 426 12.59 16.14 25.77
C ILE A 426 11.90 14.77 25.83
N TYR A 427 12.03 13.93 24.79
CA TYR A 427 11.41 12.61 24.74
C TYR A 427 11.86 11.75 25.93
N GLN A 428 13.18 11.71 26.19
CA GLN A 428 13.76 10.96 27.30
C GLN A 428 13.33 11.49 28.67
N SER A 429 13.22 12.81 28.84
CA SER A 429 12.73 13.43 30.06
C SER A 429 11.29 13.02 30.35
N LEU A 430 10.41 13.11 29.34
CA LEU A 430 9.03 12.64 29.44
C LEU A 430 8.98 11.13 29.76
N ALA A 431 9.79 10.32 29.08
CA ALA A 431 9.88 8.87 29.27
C ALA A 431 10.44 8.46 30.65
N SER A 432 10.99 9.42 31.41
CA SER A 432 11.50 9.22 32.77
C SER A 432 10.59 9.88 33.84
N SER A 433 9.44 10.43 33.44
CA SER A 433 8.51 11.09 34.35
C SER A 433 8.00 10.15 35.45
N SER A 434 7.79 10.69 36.65
CA SER A 434 7.13 9.98 37.75
C SER A 434 5.63 9.78 37.47
N ASP A 435 5.00 10.70 36.76
CA ASP A 435 3.61 10.56 36.28
C ASP A 435 3.53 9.44 35.23
N ALA A 436 2.68 8.45 35.46
CA ALA A 436 2.59 7.27 34.62
C ALA A 436 2.09 7.54 33.20
N THR A 437 1.16 8.48 33.05
CA THR A 437 0.60 8.88 31.75
C THR A 437 1.66 9.64 30.95
N VAL A 438 2.34 10.59 31.57
CA VAL A 438 3.44 11.35 30.94
C VAL A 438 4.59 10.43 30.56
N ARG A 439 4.91 9.46 31.41
CA ARG A 439 5.94 8.45 31.15
C ARG A 439 5.60 7.58 29.94
N MET A 440 4.37 7.05 29.90
CA MET A 440 3.85 6.27 28.77
C MET A 440 3.93 7.09 27.46
N MET A 441 3.50 8.34 27.51
CA MET A 441 3.59 9.27 26.38
C MET A 441 5.03 9.51 25.93
N GLY A 442 5.96 9.72 26.87
CA GLY A 442 7.38 9.87 26.55
C GLY A 442 7.99 8.62 25.93
N GLN A 443 7.63 7.42 26.42
CA GLN A 443 8.08 6.15 25.85
C GLN A 443 7.61 5.97 24.40
N TYR A 444 6.38 6.38 24.11
CA TYR A 444 5.87 6.45 22.74
C TYR A 444 6.73 7.37 21.86
N LEU A 445 7.01 8.60 22.33
CA LEU A 445 7.83 9.57 21.58
C LEU A 445 9.25 9.06 21.31
N VAL A 446 9.87 8.42 22.31
CA VAL A 446 11.17 7.77 22.14
C VAL A 446 11.08 6.69 21.07
N SER A 447 10.05 5.85 21.11
CA SER A 447 9.88 4.75 20.16
C SER A 447 9.65 5.22 18.73
N ILE A 448 8.76 6.19 18.50
CA ILE A 448 8.40 6.66 17.15
C ILE A 448 9.46 7.61 16.57
N GLY A 449 10.28 8.23 17.41
CA GLY A 449 11.40 9.07 16.97
C GLY A 449 12.70 8.29 16.78
N THR A 450 12.66 6.95 16.80
CA THR A 450 13.83 6.11 16.58
C THR A 450 13.73 5.48 15.20
N GLU A 451 14.56 5.98 14.28
CA GLU A 451 14.74 5.40 12.95
C GLU A 451 15.16 3.92 13.03
N SER A 452 14.61 3.12 12.11
CA SER A 452 15.03 1.73 11.94
C SER A 452 16.45 1.63 11.35
N LEU A 453 16.98 0.40 11.17
CA LEU A 453 18.26 0.23 10.45
C LEU A 453 18.14 0.45 8.94
N LEU A 454 16.92 0.55 8.44
CA LEU A 454 16.58 0.72 7.04
C LEU A 454 15.95 2.10 6.89
N ALA A 455 16.56 3.01 6.11
CA ALA A 455 15.86 4.26 5.77
C ALA A 455 14.55 3.97 5.04
N ASP A 456 13.57 4.80 5.35
CA ASP A 456 12.21 4.65 4.92
C ASP A 456 12.00 5.09 3.48
N ASN A 457 12.54 6.27 3.15
CA ASN A 457 12.23 6.94 1.90
C ASN A 457 13.01 6.34 0.73
N ASN A 458 14.34 6.29 0.86
CA ASN A 458 15.24 5.84 -0.19
C ASN A 458 16.23 4.84 0.35
N ASN A 459 16.21 3.62 -0.18
CA ASN A 459 17.03 2.54 0.34
C ASN A 459 17.45 1.58 -0.77
N VAL A 460 18.53 0.84 -0.53
CA VAL A 460 18.92 -0.33 -1.32
C VAL A 460 19.14 -1.47 -0.35
N ILE A 461 18.21 -2.41 -0.30
CA ILE A 461 18.21 -3.53 0.63
C ILE A 461 18.80 -4.77 -0.04
N ASP A 462 19.73 -5.44 0.63
CA ASP A 462 20.22 -6.76 0.25
C ASP A 462 19.26 -7.86 0.71
N LEU A 463 18.57 -8.50 -0.22
CA LEU A 463 17.60 -9.55 0.05
C LEU A 463 18.25 -10.91 0.36
N VAL A 464 19.57 -10.98 0.40
CA VAL A 464 20.29 -12.13 0.97
C VAL A 464 20.41 -11.97 2.49
N THR A 465 20.66 -10.75 2.97
CA THR A 465 20.97 -10.48 4.39
C THR A 465 19.88 -9.72 5.15
N GLY A 466 18.93 -9.12 4.44
CA GLY A 466 17.87 -8.27 4.99
C GLY A 466 18.31 -6.83 5.29
N LYS A 467 19.59 -6.49 5.06
CA LYS A 467 20.19 -5.23 5.52
C LYS A 467 20.25 -4.16 4.44
N SER A 468 20.25 -2.90 4.86
CA SER A 468 20.59 -1.76 4.01
C SER A 468 22.03 -1.90 3.49
N LEU A 469 22.22 -1.60 2.20
CA LEU A 469 23.52 -1.43 1.55
C LEU A 469 24.01 0.03 1.59
N GLN A 470 23.18 0.95 2.09
CA GLN A 470 23.55 2.33 2.34
C GLN A 470 23.98 2.45 3.81
N THR A 471 25.15 3.03 4.03
CA THR A 471 25.58 3.47 5.36
C THR A 471 24.96 4.84 5.61
N PHE A 472 24.12 4.94 6.64
CA PHE A 472 23.54 6.20 7.11
C PHE A 472 24.51 6.98 8.01
#